data_AF-A0A9D8S9X0-F1
#
_entry.id   AF-A0A9D8S9X0-F1
#
_cell.length_a   1.000
_cell.length_b   1.000
_cell.length_c   1.000
_cell.angle_alpha   90.00
_cell.angle_beta   90.00
_cell.angle_gamma   90.00
#
_symmetry.space_group_name_H-M   'P 1'
#
loop_
_entity.id
_entity.type
_entity.pdbx_description
1 polymer ?
#
loop_
_entity_poly.entity_id
_entity_poly.type
_entity_poly.pdbx_seq_one_letter_code
_entity_poly.pdbx_strand_id
1 'polypeptide(L)'
;SMSAALVMATALDAGTGEKINTAAVFCYSALGLLASVIGVLCAKMGKKKNPTFALNSGTYTTTFLFALLTAVATHFFGFEWRLWGASAVGLGVGLIIGLATDYFTDDRRSPVRRVAKASASGPAFTIMSGLSYGFISVLPALIGIGVSALVSYKLCEPLGDGYAMFGISMAAVGMLSIVGIIVSNDAYGPIVDNARGLAEMGGLGDEVISVTDELDSAGNTVKAITKGFAIGAAGLTVISLLGAFISEVNTAAAELGVMGITGFDITDPVVFFGMLVGAAIPPVFSAMLMLGVDKNAQRMVAEIHRQFREIVGLKEGRAGVMPEYGKCIDIATSGALRELIPAGLMAIFSTLAVGFIGGVAAIGGFLTGNIVSGLVFAMFMSNSGGLWDNSKKYIESGAEGGRGSQAHKSAVVGDTVGDPFKDTAGPSINTQITVVSLVASLVSTLFLTFSVF
;
A
#
# COMPACT_ATOMS: atom_id res chain seq x y z
N SER A 1 -11.22 -4.92 -1.63
CA SER A 1 -11.62 -5.72 -2.80
C SER A 1 -12.88 -6.54 -2.54
N MET A 2 -12.88 -7.42 -1.53
CA MET A 2 -14.00 -8.34 -1.26
C MET A 2 -15.36 -7.62 -1.15
N SER A 3 -15.47 -6.55 -0.37
CA SER A 3 -16.74 -5.81 -0.24
C SER A 3 -17.24 -5.24 -1.57
N ALA A 4 -16.35 -4.65 -2.38
CA ALA A 4 -16.72 -4.13 -3.70
C ALA A 4 -17.19 -5.26 -4.63
N ALA A 5 -16.46 -6.38 -4.66
CA ALA A 5 -16.85 -7.56 -5.42
C ALA A 5 -18.19 -8.14 -4.95
N LEU A 6 -18.45 -8.14 -3.63
CA LEU A 6 -19.72 -8.59 -3.07
C LEU A 6 -20.88 -7.68 -3.47
N VAL A 7 -20.73 -6.35 -3.39
CA VAL A 7 -21.78 -5.40 -3.83
C VAL A 7 -22.16 -5.66 -5.29
N MET A 8 -21.17 -5.77 -6.18
CA MET A 8 -21.42 -6.09 -7.59
C MET A 8 -22.00 -7.49 -7.79
N ALA A 9 -21.49 -8.50 -7.07
CA ALA A 9 -22.01 -9.86 -7.14
C ALA A 9 -23.48 -9.93 -6.70
N THR A 10 -23.85 -9.23 -5.62
CA THR A 10 -25.24 -9.18 -5.14
C THR A 10 -26.16 -8.48 -6.12
N ALA A 11 -25.69 -7.43 -6.79
CA ALA A 11 -26.46 -6.74 -7.82
C ALA A 11 -26.70 -7.63 -9.04
N LEU A 12 -25.68 -8.39 -9.48
CA LEU A 12 -25.81 -9.36 -10.58
C LEU A 12 -26.72 -10.53 -10.22
N ASP A 13 -26.54 -11.09 -9.02
CA ASP A 13 -27.33 -12.21 -8.49
C ASP A 13 -28.82 -11.83 -8.29
N ALA A 14 -29.12 -10.58 -7.93
CA ALA A 14 -30.50 -10.08 -7.84
C ALA A 14 -31.23 -10.13 -9.20
N GLY A 15 -30.52 -9.98 -10.31
CA GLY A 15 -31.08 -10.05 -11.66
C GLY A 15 -31.42 -11.47 -12.12
N THR A 16 -30.76 -12.50 -11.58
CA THR A 16 -30.92 -13.91 -11.97
C THR A 16 -31.70 -14.73 -10.95
N GLY A 17 -31.77 -14.29 -9.69
CA GLY A 17 -32.38 -15.05 -8.58
C GLY A 17 -31.47 -16.14 -8.00
N GLU A 18 -30.27 -16.33 -8.56
CA GLU A 18 -29.25 -17.27 -8.08
C GLU A 18 -28.17 -16.53 -7.28
N LYS A 19 -27.53 -17.18 -6.31
CA LYS A 19 -26.47 -16.58 -5.47
C LYS A 19 -25.06 -17.01 -5.87
N ILE A 20 -24.87 -17.35 -7.14
CA ILE A 20 -23.67 -18.05 -7.62
C ILE A 20 -22.44 -17.13 -7.64
N ASN A 21 -22.60 -15.86 -8.00
CA ASN A 21 -21.49 -14.91 -8.04
C ASN A 21 -21.05 -14.56 -6.61
N THR A 22 -22.01 -14.35 -5.70
CA THR A 22 -21.74 -14.08 -4.29
C THR A 22 -21.00 -15.26 -3.64
N ALA A 23 -21.44 -16.49 -3.94
CA ALA A 23 -20.79 -17.71 -3.47
C ALA A 23 -19.34 -17.83 -3.99
N ALA A 24 -19.09 -17.48 -5.26
CA ALA A 24 -17.75 -17.50 -5.84
C ALA A 24 -16.78 -16.55 -5.10
N VAL A 25 -17.22 -15.32 -4.80
CA VAL A 25 -16.39 -14.34 -4.07
C VAL A 25 -15.99 -14.85 -2.68
N PHE A 26 -16.95 -15.39 -1.91
CA PHE A 26 -16.66 -15.98 -0.60
C PHE A 26 -15.77 -17.21 -0.70
N CYS A 27 -16.05 -18.11 -1.65
CA CYS A 27 -15.28 -19.32 -1.85
C CYS A 27 -13.80 -18.99 -2.16
N TYR A 28 -13.55 -18.09 -3.11
CA TYR A 28 -12.18 -17.71 -3.48
C TYR A 28 -11.45 -17.06 -2.30
N SER A 29 -12.12 -16.17 -1.57
CA SER A 29 -11.53 -15.51 -0.41
C SER A 29 -11.16 -16.52 0.68
N ALA A 30 -12.04 -17.49 0.97
CA ALA A 30 -11.79 -18.55 1.94
C ALA A 30 -10.65 -19.49 1.50
N LEU A 31 -10.59 -19.85 0.23
CA LEU A 31 -9.50 -20.67 -0.33
C LEU A 31 -8.16 -19.93 -0.33
N GLY A 32 -8.16 -18.61 -0.53
CA GLY A 32 -6.97 -17.77 -0.39
C GLY A 32 -6.40 -17.76 1.03
N LEU A 33 -7.27 -17.67 2.04
CA LEU A 33 -6.89 -17.82 3.44
C LEU A 33 -6.33 -19.22 3.73
N LEU A 34 -7.00 -20.28 3.25
CA LEU A 34 -6.53 -21.66 3.41
C LEU A 34 -5.16 -21.87 2.76
N ALA A 35 -4.98 -21.37 1.52
CA ALA A 35 -3.71 -21.43 0.82
C ALA A 35 -2.61 -20.68 1.60
N SER A 36 -2.93 -19.53 2.19
CA SER A 36 -2.00 -18.75 3.02
C SER A 36 -1.58 -19.51 4.27
N VAL A 37 -2.52 -20.17 4.96
CA VAL A 37 -2.20 -21.01 6.14
C VAL A 37 -1.23 -22.13 5.76
N ILE A 38 -1.49 -22.83 4.66
CA ILE A 38 -0.60 -23.90 4.17
C ILE A 38 0.76 -23.32 3.79
N GLY A 39 0.79 -22.17 3.10
CA GLY A 39 2.02 -21.49 2.71
C GLY A 39 2.90 -21.10 3.90
N VAL A 40 2.30 -20.54 4.96
CA VAL A 40 2.99 -20.22 6.21
C VAL A 40 3.56 -21.48 6.87
N LEU A 41 2.78 -22.57 6.94
CA LEU A 41 3.25 -23.84 7.53
C LEU A 41 4.39 -24.50 6.73
N CYS A 42 4.42 -24.26 5.42
CA CYS A 42 5.46 -24.73 4.51
C CYS A 42 6.72 -23.83 4.52
N ALA A 43 6.63 -22.59 4.99
CA ALA A 43 7.75 -21.66 5.09
C ALA A 43 8.71 -22.06 6.24
N LYS A 44 9.53 -23.08 5.98
CA LYS A 44 10.54 -23.59 6.93
C LYS A 44 11.95 -23.26 6.46
N MET A 45 12.80 -22.86 7.40
CA MET A 45 14.24 -22.73 7.16
C MET A 45 14.83 -24.12 6.86
N GLY A 46 15.21 -24.36 5.61
CA GLY A 46 15.93 -25.56 5.20
C GLY A 46 17.39 -25.57 5.68
N LYS A 47 18.13 -26.62 5.32
CA LYS A 47 19.55 -26.82 5.71
C LYS A 47 20.52 -25.68 5.32
N LYS A 48 20.12 -24.79 4.40
CA LYS A 48 20.93 -23.69 3.86
C LYS A 48 20.75 -22.33 4.57
N LYS A 49 20.05 -22.26 5.71
CA LYS A 49 19.91 -21.05 6.57
C LYS A 49 19.69 -19.73 5.79
N ASN A 50 18.85 -19.72 4.76
CA ASN A 50 18.53 -18.47 4.03
C ASN A 50 17.08 -18.07 4.35
N PRO A 51 16.87 -17.07 5.23
CA PRO A 51 15.52 -16.66 5.64
C PRO A 51 14.71 -16.09 4.46
N THR A 52 15.34 -15.32 3.56
CA THR A 52 14.70 -14.76 2.36
C THR A 52 14.12 -15.85 1.45
N PHE A 53 14.84 -16.95 1.27
CA PHE A 53 14.34 -18.08 0.47
C PHE A 53 13.12 -18.73 1.12
N ALA A 54 13.14 -18.92 2.45
CA ALA A 54 12.01 -19.51 3.17
C ALA A 54 10.74 -18.64 3.04
N LEU A 55 10.87 -17.32 3.22
CA LEU A 55 9.77 -16.36 3.13
C LEU A 55 9.21 -16.27 1.69
N ASN A 56 10.07 -16.20 0.69
CA ASN A 56 9.65 -16.17 -0.72
C ASN A 56 9.01 -17.49 -1.17
N SER A 57 9.54 -18.63 -0.71
CA SER A 57 8.94 -19.94 -1.00
C SER A 57 7.51 -20.02 -0.48
N GLY A 58 7.22 -19.47 0.70
CA GLY A 58 5.87 -19.39 1.25
C GLY A 58 4.90 -18.64 0.34
N THR A 59 5.33 -17.50 -0.20
CA THR A 59 4.55 -16.71 -1.19
C THR A 59 4.28 -17.52 -2.45
N TYR A 60 5.29 -18.16 -3.05
CA TYR A 60 5.12 -18.95 -4.27
C TYR A 60 4.21 -20.16 -4.07
N THR A 61 4.37 -20.88 -2.95
CA THR A 61 3.49 -21.99 -2.59
C THR A 61 2.05 -21.53 -2.41
N THR A 62 1.83 -20.41 -1.72
CA THR A 62 0.49 -19.84 -1.53
C THR A 62 -0.16 -19.46 -2.86
N THR A 63 0.56 -18.76 -3.72
CA THR A 63 0.08 -18.36 -5.06
C THR A 63 -0.32 -19.56 -5.90
N PHE A 64 0.53 -20.60 -5.95
CA PHE A 64 0.22 -21.82 -6.69
C PHE A 64 -0.99 -22.56 -6.13
N LEU A 65 -1.05 -22.73 -4.81
CA LEU A 65 -2.18 -23.39 -4.14
C LEU A 65 -3.48 -22.62 -4.33
N PHE A 66 -3.46 -21.29 -4.21
CA PHE A 66 -4.65 -20.48 -4.46
C PHE A 66 -5.18 -20.67 -5.89
N ALA A 67 -4.31 -20.59 -6.90
CA ALA A 67 -4.70 -20.80 -8.29
C ALA A 67 -5.28 -22.20 -8.52
N LEU A 68 -4.65 -23.25 -7.96
CA LEU A 68 -5.10 -24.62 -8.08
C LEU A 68 -6.45 -24.85 -7.37
N LEU A 69 -6.56 -24.46 -6.10
CA LEU A 69 -7.76 -24.67 -5.29
C LEU A 69 -8.96 -23.92 -5.86
N THR A 70 -8.77 -22.69 -6.32
CA THR A 70 -9.86 -21.93 -6.96
C THR A 70 -10.24 -22.50 -8.32
N ALA A 71 -9.31 -23.06 -9.10
CA ALA A 71 -9.65 -23.73 -10.36
C ALA A 71 -10.49 -24.99 -10.12
N VAL A 72 -10.09 -25.79 -9.12
CA VAL A 72 -10.83 -26.98 -8.67
C VAL A 72 -12.23 -26.58 -8.18
N ALA A 73 -12.33 -25.57 -7.32
CA ALA A 73 -13.62 -25.07 -6.83
C ALA A 73 -14.51 -24.55 -7.97
N THR A 74 -13.93 -23.87 -8.95
CA THR A 74 -14.66 -23.38 -10.13
C THR A 74 -15.29 -24.53 -10.90
N HIS A 75 -14.55 -25.62 -11.10
CA HIS A 75 -15.07 -26.81 -11.76
C HIS A 75 -16.18 -27.51 -10.95
N PHE A 76 -15.96 -27.71 -9.64
CA PHE A 76 -16.89 -28.49 -8.80
C PHE A 76 -18.18 -27.74 -8.44
N PHE A 77 -18.10 -26.43 -8.19
CA PHE A 77 -19.26 -25.60 -7.85
C PHE A 77 -19.93 -24.95 -9.06
N GLY A 78 -19.41 -25.19 -10.27
CA GLY A 78 -19.97 -24.64 -11.51
C GLY A 78 -19.82 -23.12 -11.62
N PHE A 79 -18.77 -22.54 -11.03
CA PHE A 79 -18.51 -21.10 -11.19
C PHE A 79 -17.99 -20.80 -12.60
N GLU A 80 -18.18 -19.56 -13.04
CA GLU A 80 -17.75 -19.11 -14.37
C GLU A 80 -16.22 -19.05 -14.50
N TRP A 81 -15.67 -19.80 -15.45
CA TRP A 81 -14.22 -19.87 -15.71
C TRP A 81 -13.61 -18.52 -16.11
N ARG A 82 -14.41 -17.61 -16.68
CA ARG A 82 -13.97 -16.25 -16.99
C ARG A 82 -13.70 -15.44 -15.72
N LEU A 83 -14.48 -15.63 -14.65
CA LEU A 83 -14.25 -15.01 -13.35
C LEU A 83 -13.01 -15.59 -12.67
N TRP A 84 -12.79 -16.91 -12.80
CA TRP A 84 -11.54 -17.54 -12.38
C TRP A 84 -10.33 -16.93 -13.10
N GLY A 85 -10.41 -16.80 -14.43
CA GLY A 85 -9.35 -16.22 -15.23
C GLY A 85 -9.06 -14.76 -14.86
N ALA A 86 -10.09 -13.96 -14.56
CA ALA A 86 -9.91 -12.59 -14.08
C ALA A 86 -9.18 -12.54 -12.73
N SER A 87 -9.57 -13.40 -11.78
CA SER A 87 -8.85 -13.58 -10.51
C SER A 87 -7.38 -13.99 -10.72
N ALA A 88 -7.11 -14.94 -11.62
CA ALA A 88 -5.76 -15.37 -11.95
C ALA A 88 -4.91 -14.25 -12.58
N VAL A 89 -5.50 -13.41 -13.44
CA VAL A 89 -4.84 -12.24 -14.01
C VAL A 89 -4.43 -11.24 -12.91
N GLY A 90 -5.33 -10.96 -11.96
CA GLY A 90 -5.04 -10.10 -10.82
C GLY A 90 -3.90 -10.64 -9.94
N LEU A 91 -3.92 -11.95 -9.64
CA LEU A 91 -2.85 -12.62 -8.91
C LEU A 91 -1.49 -12.50 -9.61
N GLY A 92 -1.46 -12.77 -10.92
CA GLY A 92 -0.24 -12.71 -11.73
C GLY A 92 0.34 -11.30 -11.80
N VAL A 93 -0.52 -10.29 -11.99
CA VAL A 93 -0.08 -8.88 -11.97
C VAL A 93 0.42 -8.46 -10.60
N GLY A 94 -0.20 -8.92 -9.51
CA GLY A 94 0.29 -8.65 -8.14
C GLY A 94 1.73 -9.10 -7.96
N LEU A 95 2.05 -10.31 -8.45
CA LEU A 95 3.41 -10.83 -8.42
C LEU A 95 4.39 -9.97 -9.23
N ILE A 96 4.00 -9.55 -10.43
CA ILE A 96 4.83 -8.68 -11.28
C ILE A 96 5.10 -7.34 -10.57
N ILE A 97 4.10 -6.75 -9.93
CA ILE A 97 4.26 -5.49 -9.18
C ILE A 97 5.22 -5.69 -8.01
N GLY A 98 5.06 -6.76 -7.23
CA GLY A 98 5.99 -7.08 -6.13
C GLY A 98 7.43 -7.25 -6.61
N LEU A 99 7.65 -7.94 -7.73
CA LEU A 99 8.98 -8.12 -8.34
C LEU A 99 9.55 -6.81 -8.91
N ALA A 100 8.70 -5.94 -9.47
CA ALA A 100 9.11 -4.63 -9.93
C ALA A 100 9.56 -3.76 -8.75
N THR A 101 8.79 -3.73 -7.65
CA THR A 101 9.18 -3.02 -6.42
C THR A 101 10.50 -3.54 -5.86
N ASP A 102 10.70 -4.87 -5.81
CA ASP A 102 11.96 -5.49 -5.42
C ASP A 102 13.13 -4.99 -6.28
N TYR A 103 12.97 -4.94 -7.61
CA TYR A 103 14.02 -4.45 -8.49
C TYR A 103 14.51 -3.02 -8.17
N PHE A 104 13.59 -2.14 -7.76
CA PHE A 104 13.92 -0.75 -7.43
C PHE A 104 14.41 -0.54 -6.02
N THR A 105 14.18 -1.48 -5.11
CA THR A 105 14.48 -1.29 -3.68
C THR A 105 15.55 -2.25 -3.15
N ASP A 106 15.84 -3.36 -3.82
CA ASP A 106 16.85 -4.34 -3.38
C ASP A 106 18.30 -3.83 -3.64
N ASP A 107 19.16 -3.98 -2.64
CA ASP A 107 20.55 -3.50 -2.61
C ASP A 107 21.50 -4.25 -3.58
N ARG A 108 21.08 -5.42 -4.05
CA ARG A 108 21.78 -6.19 -5.09
C ARG A 108 21.50 -5.65 -6.48
N ARG A 109 20.49 -4.77 -6.64
CA ARG A 109 20.03 -4.24 -7.92
C ARG A 109 20.67 -2.90 -8.26
N SER A 110 20.61 -2.56 -9.54
CA SER A 110 21.27 -1.36 -10.06
C SER A 110 20.74 -0.04 -9.46
N PRO A 111 19.42 0.15 -9.25
CA PRO A 111 18.91 1.42 -8.72
C PRO A 111 19.52 1.82 -7.38
N VAL A 112 19.49 0.91 -6.39
CA VAL A 112 20.06 1.15 -5.05
C VAL A 112 21.56 1.46 -5.12
N ARG A 113 22.32 0.67 -5.88
CA ARG A 113 23.77 0.87 -6.04
C ARG A 113 24.12 2.21 -6.69
N ARG A 114 23.30 2.67 -7.63
CA ARG A 114 23.50 3.98 -8.28
C ARG A 114 23.22 5.14 -7.32
N VAL A 115 22.18 5.04 -6.49
CA VAL A 115 21.89 6.05 -5.46
C VAL A 115 22.96 6.05 -4.36
N ALA A 116 23.44 4.87 -3.95
CA ALA A 116 24.55 4.75 -3.02
C ALA A 116 25.82 5.43 -3.57
N LYS A 117 26.18 5.15 -4.83
CA LYS A 117 27.30 5.82 -5.51
C LYS A 117 27.09 7.33 -5.63
N ALA A 118 25.88 7.79 -5.94
CA ALA A 118 25.55 9.21 -6.00
C ALA A 118 25.68 9.91 -4.63
N SER A 119 25.54 9.15 -3.53
CA SER A 119 25.68 9.68 -2.17
C SER A 119 27.11 10.16 -1.87
N ALA A 120 28.11 9.63 -2.56
CA ALA A 120 29.49 10.13 -2.48
C ALA A 120 29.61 11.59 -2.95
N SER A 121 28.74 12.03 -3.87
CA SER A 121 28.71 13.40 -4.37
C SER A 121 27.92 14.37 -3.48
N GLY A 122 27.22 13.87 -2.46
CA GLY A 122 26.50 14.69 -1.48
C GLY A 122 24.98 14.42 -1.37
N PRO A 123 24.31 15.03 -0.38
CA PRO A 123 22.90 14.78 -0.09
C PRO A 123 21.96 15.25 -1.22
N ALA A 124 22.30 16.34 -1.92
CA ALA A 124 21.49 16.83 -3.04
C ALA A 124 21.37 15.79 -4.17
N PHE A 125 22.48 15.13 -4.53
CA PHE A 125 22.48 14.07 -5.54
C PHE A 125 21.82 12.79 -5.04
N THR A 126 21.91 12.52 -3.73
CA THR A 126 21.20 11.40 -3.07
C THR A 126 19.69 11.57 -3.22
N ILE A 127 19.16 12.74 -2.86
CA ILE A 127 17.73 13.05 -2.95
C ILE A 127 17.28 13.06 -4.41
N MET A 128 18.00 13.77 -5.29
CA MET A 128 17.62 13.86 -6.71
C MET A 128 17.57 12.50 -7.39
N SER A 129 18.55 11.63 -7.13
CA SER A 129 18.59 10.29 -7.71
C SER A 129 17.47 9.39 -7.14
N GLY A 130 17.23 9.42 -5.83
CA GLY A 130 16.16 8.62 -5.23
C GLY A 130 14.74 9.05 -5.65
N LEU A 131 14.51 10.36 -5.82
CA LEU A 131 13.27 10.88 -6.41
C LEU A 131 13.09 10.38 -7.85
N SER A 132 14.14 10.49 -8.66
CA SER A 132 14.10 10.14 -10.08
C SER A 132 13.79 8.66 -10.30
N TYR A 133 14.50 7.77 -9.59
CA TYR A 133 14.22 6.33 -9.68
C TYR A 133 12.87 5.96 -9.05
N GLY A 134 12.42 6.69 -8.03
CA GLY A 134 11.06 6.59 -7.49
C GLY A 134 10.00 6.80 -8.57
N PHE A 135 10.08 7.89 -9.33
CA PHE A 135 9.13 8.14 -10.42
C PHE A 135 9.18 7.08 -11.51
N ILE A 136 10.38 6.61 -11.88
CA ILE A 136 10.54 5.53 -12.86
C ILE A 136 9.89 4.23 -12.35
N SER A 137 9.99 3.96 -11.04
CA SER A 137 9.46 2.73 -10.43
C SER A 137 7.93 2.62 -10.47
N VAL A 138 7.22 3.73 -10.68
CA VAL A 138 5.74 3.76 -10.77
C VAL A 138 5.25 3.08 -12.06
N LEU A 139 6.03 3.20 -13.15
CA LEU A 139 5.58 2.82 -14.49
C LEU A 139 5.22 1.32 -14.63
N PRO A 140 6.06 0.35 -14.20
CA PRO A 140 5.71 -1.07 -14.34
C PRO A 140 4.42 -1.42 -13.62
N ALA A 141 4.17 -0.80 -12.46
CA ALA A 141 3.00 -1.09 -11.66
C ALA A 141 1.72 -0.50 -12.27
N LEU A 142 1.76 0.73 -12.79
CA LEU A 142 0.63 1.31 -13.53
C LEU A 142 0.30 0.52 -14.81
N ILE A 143 1.32 0.07 -15.55
CA ILE A 143 1.12 -0.81 -16.70
C ILE A 143 0.45 -2.11 -16.25
N GLY A 144 0.95 -2.73 -15.17
CA GLY A 144 0.37 -3.94 -14.60
C GLY A 144 -1.10 -3.78 -14.25
N ILE A 145 -1.45 -2.72 -13.50
CA ILE A 145 -2.83 -2.42 -13.10
C ILE A 145 -3.71 -2.18 -14.35
N GLY A 146 -3.25 -1.38 -15.31
CA GLY A 146 -3.99 -1.10 -16.54
C GLY A 146 -4.24 -2.34 -17.40
N VAL A 147 -3.22 -3.19 -17.57
CA VAL A 147 -3.34 -4.46 -18.29
C VAL A 147 -4.29 -5.40 -17.54
N SER A 148 -4.16 -5.50 -16.22
CA SER A 148 -5.04 -6.35 -15.40
C SER A 148 -6.49 -5.92 -15.52
N ALA A 149 -6.78 -4.62 -15.44
CA ALA A 149 -8.12 -4.09 -15.60
C ALA A 149 -8.68 -4.38 -17.01
N LEU A 150 -7.92 -4.08 -18.07
CA LEU A 150 -8.37 -4.27 -19.46
C LEU A 150 -8.61 -5.75 -19.79
N VAL A 151 -7.68 -6.64 -19.40
CA VAL A 151 -7.81 -8.08 -19.66
C VAL A 151 -8.98 -8.66 -18.88
N SER A 152 -9.12 -8.31 -17.60
CA SER A 152 -10.21 -8.81 -16.76
C SER A 152 -11.58 -8.33 -17.24
N TYR A 153 -11.65 -7.06 -17.67
CA TYR A 153 -12.83 -6.48 -18.30
C TYR A 153 -13.21 -7.27 -19.56
N LYS A 154 -12.28 -7.42 -20.51
CA LYS A 154 -12.55 -8.10 -21.78
C LYS A 154 -12.83 -9.59 -21.65
N LEU A 155 -12.27 -10.25 -20.63
CA LEU A 155 -12.55 -11.64 -20.36
C LEU A 155 -14.00 -11.87 -19.90
N CYS A 156 -14.54 -10.93 -19.12
CA CYS A 156 -15.87 -11.04 -18.53
C CYS A 156 -16.96 -10.26 -19.30
N GLU A 157 -16.61 -9.34 -20.20
CA GLU A 157 -17.54 -8.60 -21.06
C GLU A 157 -18.57 -9.48 -21.78
N PRO A 158 -18.22 -10.68 -22.32
CA PRO A 158 -19.21 -11.52 -23.01
C PRO A 158 -20.21 -12.24 -22.10
N LEU A 159 -20.10 -12.12 -20.76
CA LEU A 159 -21.07 -12.69 -19.82
C LEU A 159 -22.34 -11.83 -19.67
N GLY A 160 -22.32 -10.60 -20.18
CA GLY A 160 -23.45 -9.67 -20.11
C GLY A 160 -23.16 -8.41 -19.31
N ASP A 161 -24.19 -7.60 -19.12
CA ASP A 161 -24.07 -6.30 -18.47
C ASP A 161 -23.61 -6.43 -17.01
N GLY A 162 -22.72 -5.53 -16.58
CA GLY A 162 -22.13 -5.52 -15.23
C GLY A 162 -21.01 -6.53 -14.99
N TYR A 163 -20.94 -7.64 -15.74
CA TYR A 163 -19.90 -8.66 -15.56
C TYR A 163 -18.49 -8.16 -15.89
N ALA A 164 -18.34 -7.18 -16.78
CA ALA A 164 -17.03 -6.62 -17.12
C ALA A 164 -16.37 -5.93 -15.90
N MET A 165 -17.13 -5.11 -15.16
CA MET A 165 -16.67 -4.47 -13.92
C MET A 165 -16.52 -5.48 -12.77
N PHE A 166 -17.39 -6.47 -12.71
CA PHE A 166 -17.25 -7.57 -11.77
C PHE A 166 -15.97 -8.38 -12.02
N GLY A 167 -15.57 -8.58 -13.27
CA GLY A 167 -14.29 -9.18 -13.66
C GLY A 167 -13.08 -8.41 -13.10
N ILE A 168 -13.05 -7.08 -13.22
CA ILE A 168 -12.01 -6.23 -12.59
C ILE A 168 -11.99 -6.44 -11.07
N SER A 169 -13.17 -6.58 -10.46
CA SER A 169 -13.31 -6.81 -9.03
C SER A 169 -12.81 -8.17 -8.60
N MET A 170 -13.06 -9.20 -9.40
CA MET A 170 -12.50 -10.53 -9.20
C MET A 170 -10.98 -10.54 -9.37
N ALA A 171 -10.41 -9.73 -10.27
CA ALA A 171 -8.97 -9.53 -10.34
C ALA A 171 -8.41 -8.87 -9.07
N ALA A 172 -9.10 -7.87 -8.52
CA ALA A 172 -8.73 -7.28 -7.24
C ALA A 172 -8.80 -8.28 -6.07
N VAL A 173 -9.81 -9.17 -6.07
CA VAL A 173 -9.91 -10.28 -5.10
C VAL A 173 -8.77 -11.27 -5.29
N GLY A 174 -8.47 -11.66 -6.53
CA GLY A 174 -7.36 -12.57 -6.86
C GLY A 174 -6.01 -12.04 -6.40
N MET A 175 -5.74 -10.75 -6.60
CA MET A 175 -4.49 -10.10 -6.15
C MET A 175 -4.34 -10.11 -4.62
N LEU A 176 -5.44 -9.90 -3.88
CA LEU A 176 -5.46 -9.86 -2.41
C LEU A 176 -5.77 -11.21 -1.76
N SER A 177 -6.04 -12.25 -2.53
CA SER A 177 -6.41 -13.58 -2.00
C SER A 177 -5.32 -14.20 -1.13
N ILE A 178 -4.05 -13.88 -1.43
CA ILE A 178 -2.88 -14.34 -0.71
C ILE A 178 -2.45 -13.36 0.41
N VAL A 179 -3.33 -12.45 0.82
CA VAL A 179 -3.02 -11.41 1.83
C VAL A 179 -2.50 -12.00 3.14
N GLY A 180 -2.92 -13.21 3.51
CA GLY A 180 -2.45 -13.87 4.75
C GLY A 180 -0.93 -14.06 4.78
N ILE A 181 -0.35 -14.62 3.71
CA ILE A 181 1.12 -14.77 3.64
C ILE A 181 1.81 -13.41 3.47
N ILE A 182 1.22 -12.49 2.71
CA ILE A 182 1.78 -11.14 2.48
C ILE A 182 1.89 -10.38 3.80
N VAL A 183 0.83 -10.35 4.61
CA VAL A 183 0.83 -9.69 5.93
C VAL A 183 1.74 -10.41 6.91
N SER A 184 1.80 -11.75 6.89
CA SER A 184 2.74 -12.51 7.72
C SER A 184 4.20 -12.14 7.41
N ASN A 185 4.52 -12.01 6.13
CA ASN A 185 5.82 -11.63 5.63
C ASN A 185 6.16 -10.15 5.94
N ASP A 186 5.17 -9.27 5.86
CA ASP A 186 5.33 -7.85 6.21
C ASP A 186 5.54 -7.66 7.72
N ALA A 187 4.79 -8.40 8.54
CA ALA A 187 4.89 -8.38 9.99
C ALA A 187 6.19 -9.00 10.51
N TYR A 188 6.80 -9.91 9.75
CA TYR A 188 8.10 -10.50 10.11
C TYR A 188 9.18 -9.41 10.28
N GLY A 189 9.23 -8.41 9.40
CA GLY A 189 10.23 -7.32 9.44
C GLY A 189 10.26 -6.56 10.78
N PRO A 190 9.16 -5.91 11.20
CA PRO A 190 9.09 -5.21 12.48
C PRO A 190 9.37 -6.09 13.71
N ILE A 191 9.07 -7.40 13.65
CA ILE A 191 9.37 -8.32 14.75
C ILE A 191 10.89 -8.50 14.90
N VAL A 192 11.60 -8.70 13.79
CA VAL A 192 13.06 -8.90 13.81
C VAL A 192 13.82 -7.60 14.06
N ASP A 193 13.31 -6.46 13.61
CA ASP A 193 13.84 -5.13 13.94
C ASP A 193 13.78 -4.86 15.47
N ASN A 194 12.63 -5.14 16.10
CA ASN A 194 12.51 -5.08 17.55
C ASN A 194 13.42 -6.08 18.27
N ALA A 195 13.56 -7.30 17.74
CA ALA A 195 14.44 -8.32 18.30
C ALA A 195 15.92 -7.87 18.26
N ARG A 196 16.36 -7.27 17.14
CA ARG A 196 17.68 -6.65 16.99
C ARG A 196 17.88 -5.52 18.01
N GLY A 197 16.92 -4.61 18.11
CA GLY A 197 16.98 -3.50 19.08
C GLY A 197 17.06 -3.98 20.53
N LEU A 198 16.30 -5.01 20.90
CA LEU A 198 16.37 -5.64 22.22
C LEU A 198 17.70 -6.36 22.46
N ALA A 199 18.29 -7.00 21.44
CA ALA A 199 19.59 -7.63 21.56
C ALA A 199 20.71 -6.60 21.80
N GLU A 200 20.66 -5.46 21.09
CA GLU A 200 21.61 -4.35 21.25
C GLU A 200 21.44 -3.68 22.63
N MET A 201 20.22 -3.33 23.03
CA MET A 201 19.93 -2.74 24.35
C MET A 201 20.19 -3.70 25.52
N GLY A 202 20.00 -5.00 25.30
CA GLY A 202 20.20 -6.05 26.30
C GLY A 202 21.64 -6.54 26.42
N GLY A 203 22.55 -6.09 25.54
CA GLY A 203 23.95 -6.54 25.55
C GLY A 203 24.11 -8.05 25.35
N LEU A 204 23.26 -8.67 24.52
CA LEU A 204 23.19 -10.13 24.37
C LEU A 204 24.37 -10.76 23.59
N GLY A 205 25.35 -9.95 23.16
CA GLY A 205 26.57 -10.38 22.48
C GLY A 205 26.48 -10.35 20.95
N ASP A 206 27.65 -10.31 20.32
CA ASP A 206 27.79 -10.10 18.87
C ASP A 206 27.17 -11.22 18.02
N GLU A 207 27.13 -12.45 18.54
CA GLU A 207 26.48 -13.57 17.83
C GLU A 207 24.97 -13.36 17.69
N VAL A 208 24.30 -12.92 18.77
CA VAL A 208 22.85 -12.65 18.74
C VAL A 208 22.57 -11.48 17.81
N ILE A 209 23.38 -10.41 17.89
CA ILE A 209 23.26 -9.23 17.03
C ILE A 209 23.42 -9.65 15.56
N SER A 210 24.46 -10.41 15.22
CA SER A 210 24.71 -10.90 13.86
C SER A 210 23.55 -11.75 13.32
N VAL A 211 22.98 -12.62 14.15
CA VAL A 211 21.80 -13.41 13.75
C VAL A 211 20.60 -12.51 13.52
N THR A 212 20.33 -11.56 14.42
CA THR A 212 19.21 -10.62 14.23
C THR A 212 19.39 -9.69 13.04
N ASP A 213 20.63 -9.30 12.71
CA ASP A 213 20.95 -8.50 11.52
C ASP A 213 20.68 -9.29 10.22
N GLU A 214 21.04 -10.58 10.17
CA GLU A 214 20.70 -11.45 9.02
C GLU A 214 19.18 -11.59 8.85
N LEU A 215 18.45 -11.75 9.95
CA LEU A 215 16.99 -11.86 9.94
C LEU A 215 16.33 -10.54 9.54
N ASP A 216 16.81 -9.39 10.03
CA ASP A 216 16.32 -8.05 9.66
C ASP A 216 16.57 -7.75 8.18
N SER A 217 17.76 -8.06 7.66
CA SER A 217 18.07 -7.93 6.24
C SER A 217 17.07 -8.72 5.37
N ALA A 218 16.78 -9.97 5.73
CA ALA A 218 15.79 -10.77 5.02
C ALA A 218 14.36 -10.20 5.15
N GLY A 219 14.00 -9.69 6.33
CA GLY A 219 12.73 -9.00 6.57
C GLY A 219 12.58 -7.77 5.67
N ASN A 220 13.64 -6.99 5.48
CA ASN A 220 13.64 -5.81 4.62
C ASN A 220 13.43 -6.16 3.14
N THR A 221 14.05 -7.22 2.62
CA THR A 221 13.79 -7.69 1.24
C THR A 221 12.34 -8.07 1.05
N VAL A 222 11.77 -8.81 2.01
CA VAL A 222 10.40 -9.31 1.91
C VAL A 222 9.39 -8.18 2.10
N LYS A 223 9.67 -7.23 3.01
CA LYS A 223 8.89 -6.00 3.24
C LYS A 223 8.75 -5.17 1.97
N ALA A 224 9.76 -5.14 1.11
CA ALA A 224 9.66 -4.45 -0.18
C ALA A 224 8.62 -5.10 -1.12
N ILE A 225 8.67 -6.43 -1.24
CA ILE A 225 7.71 -7.20 -2.07
C ILE A 225 6.29 -7.02 -1.53
N THR A 226 6.10 -7.13 -0.20
CA THR A 226 4.78 -6.99 0.43
C THR A 226 4.21 -5.58 0.30
N LYS A 227 5.04 -4.54 0.45
CA LYS A 227 4.65 -3.15 0.15
C LYS A 227 4.21 -2.98 -1.31
N GLY A 228 4.95 -3.55 -2.27
CA GLY A 228 4.56 -3.55 -3.69
C GLY A 228 3.20 -4.22 -3.93
N PHE A 229 2.95 -5.37 -3.31
CA PHE A 229 1.66 -6.06 -3.36
C PHE A 229 0.52 -5.23 -2.79
N ALA A 230 0.71 -4.64 -1.60
CA ALA A 230 -0.32 -3.84 -0.93
C ALA A 230 -0.72 -2.61 -1.77
N ILE A 231 0.27 -1.95 -2.40
CA ILE A 231 0.02 -0.77 -3.24
C ILE A 231 -0.60 -1.16 -4.58
N GLY A 232 -0.14 -2.23 -5.23
CA GLY A 232 -0.74 -2.73 -6.48
C GLY A 232 -2.20 -3.15 -6.30
N ALA A 233 -2.50 -3.80 -5.17
CA ALA A 233 -3.83 -4.22 -4.79
C ALA A 233 -4.80 -3.06 -4.57
N ALA A 234 -4.30 -1.94 -4.07
CA ALA A 234 -5.07 -0.70 -3.96
C ALA A 234 -5.62 -0.31 -5.33
N GLY A 235 -4.79 -0.29 -6.37
CA GLY A 235 -5.19 0.18 -7.70
C GLY A 235 -6.35 -0.58 -8.31
N LEU A 236 -6.32 -1.91 -8.30
CA LEU A 236 -7.43 -2.73 -8.79
C LEU A 236 -8.67 -2.65 -7.90
N THR A 237 -8.48 -2.68 -6.58
CA THR A 237 -9.58 -2.55 -5.60
C THR A 237 -10.37 -1.28 -5.84
N VAL A 238 -9.68 -0.23 -6.25
CA VAL A 238 -10.22 1.10 -6.33
C VAL A 238 -11.05 1.32 -7.61
N ILE A 239 -10.64 0.74 -8.75
CA ILE A 239 -11.52 0.65 -9.94
C ILE A 239 -12.80 -0.13 -9.59
N SER A 240 -12.66 -1.18 -8.77
CA SER A 240 -13.79 -1.96 -8.26
C SER A 240 -14.70 -1.13 -7.36
N LEU A 241 -14.13 -0.26 -6.52
CA LEU A 241 -14.89 0.65 -5.65
C LEU A 241 -15.67 1.69 -6.48
N LEU A 242 -15.14 2.16 -7.62
CA LEU A 242 -15.88 3.03 -8.53
C LEU A 242 -17.09 2.30 -9.16
N GLY A 243 -16.92 1.03 -9.55
CA GLY A 243 -18.03 0.19 -10.02
C GLY A 243 -19.08 -0.05 -8.92
N ALA A 244 -18.64 -0.30 -7.69
CA ALA A 244 -19.52 -0.41 -6.53
C ALA A 244 -20.26 0.91 -6.27
N PHE A 245 -19.59 2.06 -6.35
CA PHE A 245 -20.22 3.38 -6.21
C PHE A 245 -21.33 3.60 -7.25
N ILE A 246 -21.08 3.28 -8.53
CA ILE A 246 -22.10 3.34 -9.58
C ILE A 246 -23.30 2.44 -9.23
N SER A 247 -23.05 1.22 -8.77
CA SER A 247 -24.09 0.28 -8.36
C SER A 247 -24.95 0.82 -7.21
N GLU A 248 -24.32 1.39 -6.18
CA GLU A 248 -25.00 2.00 -5.03
C GLU A 248 -25.84 3.21 -5.46
N VAL A 249 -25.26 4.11 -6.26
CA VAL A 249 -25.98 5.27 -6.81
C VAL A 249 -27.19 4.83 -7.62
N ASN A 250 -27.06 3.80 -8.46
CA ASN A 250 -28.16 3.31 -9.29
C ASN A 250 -29.27 2.64 -8.48
N THR A 251 -28.90 1.97 -7.38
CA THR A 251 -29.87 1.39 -6.45
C THR A 251 -30.68 2.50 -5.78
N ALA A 252 -30.00 3.51 -5.23
CA ALA A 252 -30.65 4.68 -4.64
C ALA A 252 -31.48 5.48 -5.66
N ALA A 253 -30.99 5.62 -6.89
CA ALA A 253 -31.70 6.31 -7.97
C ALA A 253 -33.01 5.59 -8.32
N ALA A 254 -33.00 4.26 -8.39
CA ALA A 254 -34.20 3.46 -8.65
C ALA A 254 -35.24 3.61 -7.52
N GLU A 255 -34.81 3.61 -6.25
CA GLU A 255 -35.70 3.84 -5.11
C GLU A 255 -36.34 5.24 -5.11
N LEU A 256 -35.59 6.25 -5.58
CA LEU A 256 -36.05 7.63 -5.71
C LEU A 256 -36.80 7.92 -7.01
N GLY A 257 -36.86 6.95 -7.95
CA GLY A 257 -37.49 7.12 -9.26
C GLY A 257 -36.76 8.10 -10.20
N VAL A 258 -35.45 8.31 -9.99
CA VAL A 258 -34.60 9.17 -10.83
C VAL A 258 -33.72 8.34 -11.76
N MET A 259 -33.20 8.94 -12.83
CA MET A 259 -32.29 8.23 -13.74
C MET A 259 -30.96 7.93 -13.05
N GLY A 260 -30.51 6.68 -13.19
CA GLY A 260 -29.18 6.26 -12.74
C GLY A 260 -28.05 6.78 -13.65
N ILE A 261 -26.83 6.46 -13.24
CA ILE A 261 -25.59 6.77 -13.94
C ILE A 261 -25.00 5.51 -14.60
N THR A 262 -24.46 5.65 -15.80
CA THR A 262 -23.78 4.55 -16.53
C THR A 262 -22.27 4.74 -16.60
N GLY A 263 -21.79 5.95 -16.36
CA GLY A 263 -20.38 6.31 -16.37
C GLY A 263 -20.19 7.80 -16.11
N PHE A 264 -18.94 8.26 -16.24
CA PHE A 264 -18.55 9.65 -16.01
C PHE A 264 -17.86 10.18 -17.26
N ASP A 265 -18.49 11.14 -17.94
CA ASP A 265 -17.89 11.80 -19.09
C ASP A 265 -16.86 12.83 -18.63
N ILE A 266 -15.60 12.64 -18.98
CA ILE A 266 -14.51 13.54 -18.58
C ILE A 266 -14.65 14.92 -19.22
N THR A 267 -15.42 15.04 -20.31
CA THR A 267 -15.71 16.31 -20.97
C THR A 267 -16.81 17.10 -20.27
N ASP A 268 -17.59 16.48 -19.37
CA ASP A 268 -18.52 17.17 -18.50
C ASP A 268 -17.73 18.04 -17.48
N PRO A 269 -17.96 19.37 -17.44
CA PRO A 269 -17.31 20.25 -16.48
C PRO A 269 -17.48 19.86 -15.02
N VAL A 270 -18.61 19.23 -14.64
CA VAL A 270 -18.89 18.80 -13.26
C VAL A 270 -18.00 17.60 -12.88
N VAL A 271 -17.88 16.63 -13.79
CA VAL A 271 -16.97 15.49 -13.64
C VAL A 271 -15.52 15.97 -13.62
N PHE A 272 -15.15 16.87 -14.54
CA PHE A 272 -13.80 17.41 -14.63
C PHE A 272 -13.42 18.22 -13.38
N PHE A 273 -14.34 19.04 -12.85
CA PHE A 273 -14.18 19.72 -11.57
C PHE A 273 -13.86 18.73 -10.46
N GLY A 274 -14.68 17.67 -10.33
CA GLY A 274 -14.43 16.59 -9.39
C GLY A 274 -13.03 16.02 -9.55
N MET A 275 -12.65 15.68 -10.78
CA MET A 275 -11.35 15.08 -11.10
C MET A 275 -10.16 15.94 -10.68
N LEU A 276 -10.19 17.25 -10.95
CA LEU A 276 -9.11 18.16 -10.53
C LEU A 276 -8.99 18.23 -9.01
N VAL A 277 -10.12 18.37 -8.30
CA VAL A 277 -10.11 18.42 -6.83
C VAL A 277 -9.62 17.09 -6.27
N GLY A 278 -10.11 15.97 -6.82
CA GLY A 278 -9.71 14.62 -6.45
C GLY A 278 -8.21 14.39 -6.60
N ALA A 279 -7.64 14.78 -7.75
CA ALA A 279 -6.21 14.62 -8.02
C ALA A 279 -5.32 15.42 -7.05
N ALA A 280 -5.82 16.51 -6.47
CA ALA A 280 -5.11 17.31 -5.49
C ALA A 280 -5.14 16.72 -4.06
N ILE A 281 -6.11 15.87 -3.74
CA ILE A 281 -6.26 15.32 -2.37
C ILE A 281 -5.04 14.49 -1.94
N PRO A 282 -4.56 13.48 -2.69
CA PRO A 282 -3.41 12.69 -2.26
C PRO A 282 -2.12 13.49 -1.99
N PRO A 283 -1.68 14.42 -2.85
CA PRO A 283 -0.47 15.21 -2.56
C PRO A 283 -0.65 16.17 -1.39
N VAL A 284 -1.83 16.81 -1.24
CA VAL A 284 -2.11 17.68 -0.09
C VAL A 284 -2.14 16.87 1.21
N PHE A 285 -2.84 15.73 1.22
CA PHE A 285 -2.88 14.80 2.35
C PHE A 285 -1.47 14.35 2.75
N SER A 286 -0.65 13.99 1.76
CA SER A 286 0.74 13.58 1.98
C SER A 286 1.58 14.71 2.56
N ALA A 287 1.44 15.94 2.04
CA ALA A 287 2.14 17.10 2.57
C ALA A 287 1.78 17.39 4.03
N MET A 288 0.49 17.30 4.40
CA MET A 288 0.04 17.45 5.78
C MET A 288 0.72 16.44 6.72
N LEU A 289 0.78 15.16 6.31
CA LEU A 289 1.43 14.11 7.08
C LEU A 289 2.94 14.34 7.20
N MET A 290 3.63 14.67 6.11
CA MET A 290 5.07 14.91 6.12
C MET A 290 5.45 16.11 6.98
N LEU A 291 4.71 17.23 6.88
CA LEU A 291 4.89 18.39 7.74
C LEU A 291 4.58 18.06 9.21
N GLY A 292 3.60 17.19 9.46
CA GLY A 292 3.30 16.68 10.80
C GLY A 292 4.47 15.87 11.39
N VAL A 293 5.08 14.99 10.60
CA VAL A 293 6.28 14.24 11.01
C VAL A 293 7.45 15.18 11.27
N ASP A 294 7.72 16.14 10.37
CA ASP A 294 8.82 17.11 10.52
C ASP A 294 8.73 17.89 11.84
N LYS A 295 7.56 18.49 12.13
CA LYS A 295 7.35 19.22 13.39
C LYS A 295 7.62 18.35 14.62
N ASN A 296 7.18 17.09 14.60
CA ASN A 296 7.34 16.18 15.73
C ASN A 296 8.77 15.63 15.83
N ALA A 297 9.45 15.41 14.71
CA ALA A 297 10.86 15.04 14.67
C ALA A 297 11.73 16.16 15.24
N GLN A 298 11.46 17.43 14.90
CA GLN A 298 12.18 18.57 15.49
C GLN A 298 12.01 18.65 17.01
N ARG A 299 10.79 18.41 17.51
CA ARG A 299 10.51 18.34 18.97
C ARG A 299 11.26 17.18 19.62
N MET A 300 11.25 16.00 19.00
CA MET A 300 11.97 14.81 19.47
C MET A 300 13.48 15.07 19.55
N VAL A 301 14.08 15.64 18.51
CA VAL A 301 15.52 15.97 18.48
C VAL A 301 15.87 17.01 19.54
N ALA A 302 15.03 18.05 19.71
CA ALA A 302 15.24 19.05 20.75
C ALA A 302 15.23 18.43 22.16
N GLU A 303 14.31 17.49 22.41
CA GLU A 303 14.21 16.77 23.68
C GLU A 303 15.39 15.81 23.92
N ILE A 304 15.82 15.05 22.90
CA ILE A 304 17.01 14.20 22.98
C ILE A 304 18.24 15.05 23.31
N HIS A 305 18.42 16.18 22.62
CA HIS A 305 19.51 17.10 22.90
C HIS A 305 19.42 17.73 24.30
N ARG A 306 18.21 18.00 24.81
CA ARG A 306 18.00 18.47 26.18
C ARG A 306 18.47 17.42 27.18
N GLN A 307 18.02 16.17 27.05
CA GLN A 307 18.42 15.06 27.92
C GLN A 307 19.94 14.89 27.93
N PHE A 308 20.56 14.92 26.75
CA PHE A 308 22.02 14.84 26.60
C PHE A 308 22.81 16.02 27.20
N ARG A 309 22.20 17.20 27.36
CA ARG A 309 22.85 18.35 28.02
C ARG A 309 22.62 18.39 29.52
N GLU A 310 21.41 18.03 29.96
CA GLU A 310 20.95 18.26 31.34
C GLU A 310 21.12 17.03 32.23
N ILE A 311 21.01 15.80 31.69
CA ILE A 311 21.16 14.57 32.46
C ILE A 311 22.64 14.17 32.53
N VAL A 312 23.26 14.48 33.67
CA VAL A 312 24.69 14.21 33.91
C VAL A 312 24.97 12.71 33.89
N GLY A 313 25.93 12.28 33.06
CA GLY A 313 26.31 10.87 32.94
C GLY A 313 25.57 10.09 31.85
N LEU A 314 24.60 10.70 31.17
CA LEU A 314 23.82 10.02 30.13
C LEU A 314 24.64 9.77 28.86
N LYS A 315 25.40 10.76 28.40
CA LYS A 315 26.25 10.61 27.19
C LYS A 315 27.37 9.61 27.40
N GLU A 316 27.91 9.56 28.62
CA GLU A 316 29.00 8.67 29.00
C GLU A 316 28.51 7.26 29.33
N GLY A 317 27.19 7.02 29.38
CA GLY A 317 26.61 5.73 29.72
C GLY A 317 26.91 5.29 31.16
N ARG A 318 26.90 6.22 32.13
CA ARG A 318 27.19 5.88 33.53
C ARG A 318 26.14 4.94 34.10
N ALA A 319 26.59 3.94 34.86
CA ALA A 319 25.71 2.97 35.51
C ALA A 319 24.65 3.66 36.39
N GLY A 320 23.38 3.28 36.21
CA GLY A 320 22.24 3.81 36.96
C GLY A 320 21.66 5.14 36.42
N VAL A 321 22.28 5.76 35.41
CA VAL A 321 21.71 6.93 34.72
C VAL A 321 20.89 6.44 33.53
N MET A 322 19.59 6.69 33.55
CA MET A 322 18.65 6.27 32.51
C MET A 322 18.07 7.49 31.79
N PRO A 323 17.87 7.43 30.46
CA PRO A 323 17.17 8.49 29.73
C PRO A 323 15.69 8.53 30.12
N GLU A 324 15.06 9.68 29.90
CA GLU A 324 13.65 9.88 30.17
C GLU A 324 12.80 9.40 28.98
N TYR A 325 12.70 8.08 28.79
CA TYR A 325 11.96 7.48 27.68
C TYR A 325 10.50 7.95 27.60
N GLY A 326 9.83 8.12 28.75
CA GLY A 326 8.44 8.55 28.83
C GLY A 326 8.18 9.88 28.11
N LYS A 327 9.11 10.85 28.20
CA LYS A 327 8.96 12.14 27.51
C LYS A 327 9.01 11.99 25.99
N CYS A 328 9.90 11.15 25.48
CA CYS A 328 9.96 10.85 24.05
C CYS A 328 8.67 10.15 23.58
N ILE A 329 8.17 9.21 24.37
CA ILE A 329 6.90 8.50 24.09
C ILE A 329 5.73 9.50 24.06
N ASP A 330 5.66 10.43 25.02
CA ASP A 330 4.60 11.44 25.09
C ASP A 330 4.62 12.40 23.89
N ILE A 331 5.81 12.83 23.45
CA ILE A 331 5.98 13.67 22.25
C ILE A 331 5.48 12.93 21.02
N ALA A 332 5.91 11.68 20.82
CA ALA A 332 5.50 10.87 19.68
C ALA A 332 3.98 10.61 19.68
N THR A 333 3.42 10.26 20.84
CA THR A 333 2.00 9.90 21.00
C THR A 333 1.09 11.12 20.77
N SER A 334 1.34 12.21 21.50
CA SER A 334 0.53 13.42 21.39
C SER A 334 0.71 14.11 20.03
N GLY A 335 1.93 14.07 19.48
CA GLY A 335 2.27 14.57 18.16
C GLY A 335 1.52 13.85 17.05
N ALA A 336 1.53 12.52 17.06
CA ALA A 336 0.84 11.71 16.07
C ALA A 336 -0.67 12.00 16.02
N LEU A 337 -1.33 12.07 17.18
CA LEU A 337 -2.77 12.37 17.26
C LEU A 337 -3.10 13.77 16.74
N ARG A 338 -2.31 14.79 17.13
CA ARG A 338 -2.56 16.19 16.73
C ARG A 338 -2.42 16.43 15.23
N GLU A 339 -1.50 15.75 14.57
CA GLU A 339 -1.26 15.96 13.13
C GLU A 339 -2.10 15.02 12.25
N LEU A 340 -2.50 13.83 12.73
CA LEU A 340 -3.31 12.88 11.95
C LEU A 340 -4.78 13.30 11.83
N ILE A 341 -5.39 13.84 12.89
CA ILE A 341 -6.80 14.22 12.90
C ILE A 341 -7.12 15.24 11.79
N PRO A 342 -6.37 16.36 11.62
CA PRO A 342 -6.64 17.31 10.56
C PRO A 342 -6.52 16.71 9.15
N ALA A 343 -5.56 15.83 8.91
CA ALA A 343 -5.36 15.20 7.61
C ALA A 343 -6.55 14.28 7.25
N GLY A 344 -7.03 13.49 8.20
CA GLY A 344 -8.21 12.64 8.02
C GLY A 344 -9.49 13.45 7.80
N LEU A 345 -9.71 14.50 8.60
CA LEU A 345 -10.86 15.39 8.45
C LEU A 345 -10.85 16.10 7.10
N MET A 346 -9.70 16.56 6.62
CA MET A 346 -9.57 17.19 5.30
C MET A 346 -10.08 16.27 4.20
N ALA A 347 -9.66 14.99 4.17
CA ALA A 347 -10.12 14.05 3.16
C ALA A 347 -11.64 13.82 3.20
N ILE A 348 -12.23 13.70 4.40
CA ILE A 348 -13.68 13.51 4.57
C ILE A 348 -14.44 14.76 4.14
N PHE A 349 -14.08 15.94 4.66
CA PHE A 349 -14.76 17.19 4.34
C PHE A 349 -14.65 17.56 2.86
N SER A 350 -13.50 17.34 2.23
CA SER A 350 -13.34 17.55 0.78
C SER A 350 -14.27 16.64 -0.02
N THR A 351 -14.44 15.39 0.39
CA THR A 351 -15.38 14.45 -0.27
C THR A 351 -16.82 14.95 -0.16
N LEU A 352 -17.26 15.33 1.05
CA LEU A 352 -18.60 15.88 1.28
C LEU A 352 -18.83 17.17 0.48
N ALA A 353 -17.87 18.10 0.52
CA ALA A 353 -17.97 19.37 -0.18
C ALA A 353 -18.14 19.16 -1.69
N VAL A 354 -17.34 18.29 -2.31
CA VAL A 354 -17.46 18.00 -3.74
C VAL A 354 -18.82 17.36 -4.07
N GLY A 355 -19.30 16.43 -3.25
CA GLY A 355 -20.60 15.79 -3.47
C GLY A 355 -21.79 16.73 -3.30
N PHE A 356 -21.77 17.64 -2.33
CA PHE A 356 -22.83 18.65 -2.20
C PHE A 356 -22.75 19.75 -3.28
N ILE A 357 -21.57 20.01 -3.84
CA ILE A 357 -21.41 20.97 -4.94
C ILE A 357 -21.90 20.36 -6.26
N GLY A 358 -21.30 19.26 -6.71
CA GLY A 358 -21.51 18.72 -8.06
C GLY A 358 -22.17 17.33 -8.11
N GLY A 359 -22.75 16.89 -7.01
CA GLY A 359 -23.52 15.64 -6.95
C GLY A 359 -22.69 14.39 -7.24
N VAL A 360 -23.40 13.34 -7.65
CA VAL A 360 -22.78 12.03 -7.96
C VAL A 360 -21.84 12.07 -9.15
N ALA A 361 -22.06 12.99 -10.11
CA ALA A 361 -21.18 13.17 -11.27
C ALA A 361 -19.81 13.72 -10.86
N ALA A 362 -19.78 14.77 -10.04
CA ALA A 362 -18.53 15.30 -9.51
C ALA A 362 -17.80 14.29 -8.61
N ILE A 363 -18.54 13.50 -7.81
CA ILE A 363 -17.94 12.44 -7.00
C ILE A 363 -17.28 11.38 -7.86
N GLY A 364 -17.88 10.95 -8.97
CA GLY A 364 -17.24 10.01 -9.90
C GLY A 364 -15.92 10.53 -10.46
N GLY A 365 -15.90 11.80 -10.87
CA GLY A 365 -14.67 12.48 -11.28
C GLY A 365 -13.65 12.56 -10.14
N PHE A 366 -14.08 12.97 -8.96
CA PHE A 366 -13.25 13.11 -7.76
C PHE A 366 -12.62 11.82 -7.30
N LEU A 367 -13.39 10.73 -7.26
CA LEU A 367 -12.84 9.41 -7.04
C LEU A 367 -11.78 9.13 -8.11
N THR A 368 -12.11 9.21 -9.40
CA THR A 368 -11.16 8.92 -10.48
C THR A 368 -9.84 9.71 -10.36
N GLY A 369 -9.90 11.02 -10.10
CA GLY A 369 -8.72 11.86 -9.91
C GLY A 369 -7.90 11.48 -8.68
N ASN A 370 -8.57 11.26 -7.54
CA ASN A 370 -7.95 10.86 -6.27
C ASN A 370 -7.21 9.52 -6.40
N ILE A 371 -7.81 8.60 -7.15
CA ILE A 371 -7.27 7.27 -7.44
C ILE A 371 -6.00 7.36 -8.27
N VAL A 372 -6.06 8.03 -9.43
CA VAL A 372 -4.93 8.08 -10.36
C VAL A 372 -3.74 8.80 -9.72
N SER A 373 -3.99 9.95 -9.11
CA SER A 373 -2.95 10.71 -8.40
C SER A 373 -2.41 9.92 -7.21
N GLY A 374 -3.31 9.31 -6.42
CA GLY A 374 -2.95 8.59 -5.21
C GLY A 374 -2.10 7.35 -5.50
N LEU A 375 -2.40 6.60 -6.55
CA LEU A 375 -1.57 5.47 -6.97
C LEU A 375 -0.15 5.90 -7.33
N VAL A 376 -0.01 6.99 -8.09
CA VAL A 376 1.30 7.54 -8.46
C VAL A 376 2.08 7.91 -7.20
N PHE A 377 1.49 8.72 -6.32
CA PHE A 377 2.17 9.21 -5.12
C PHE A 377 2.47 8.11 -4.11
N ALA A 378 1.55 7.15 -3.90
CA ALA A 378 1.75 6.03 -2.97
C ALA A 378 2.94 5.15 -3.38
N MET A 379 3.02 4.79 -4.67
CA MET A 379 4.12 3.99 -5.21
C MET A 379 5.42 4.75 -5.19
N PHE A 380 5.41 5.99 -5.68
CA PHE A 380 6.58 6.86 -5.72
C PHE A 380 7.19 7.02 -4.31
N MET A 381 6.40 7.41 -3.31
CA MET A 381 6.91 7.65 -1.97
C MET A 381 7.40 6.37 -1.29
N SER A 382 6.64 5.28 -1.42
CA SER A 382 7.03 4.00 -0.82
C SER A 382 8.33 3.46 -1.41
N ASN A 383 8.48 3.53 -2.73
CA ASN A 383 9.66 3.02 -3.42
C ASN A 383 10.87 3.97 -3.24
N SER A 384 10.69 5.29 -3.30
CA SER A 384 11.78 6.25 -3.03
C SER A 384 12.33 6.10 -1.62
N GLY A 385 11.47 6.00 -0.60
CA GLY A 385 11.95 5.81 0.77
C GLY A 385 12.63 4.46 0.99
N GLY A 386 12.09 3.37 0.41
CA GLY A 386 12.77 2.07 0.46
C GLY A 386 14.12 2.06 -0.26
N LEU A 387 14.21 2.75 -1.40
CA LEU A 387 15.44 2.92 -2.16
C LEU A 387 16.50 3.69 -1.35
N TRP A 388 16.15 4.79 -0.67
CA TRP A 388 17.09 5.54 0.17
C TRP A 388 17.57 4.72 1.38
N ASP A 389 16.68 4.02 2.07
CA ASP A 389 17.06 3.17 3.21
C ASP A 389 18.04 2.07 2.78
N ASN A 390 17.73 1.36 1.70
CA ASN A 390 18.58 0.28 1.23
C ASN A 390 19.89 0.80 0.61
N SER A 391 19.92 2.02 0.07
CA SER A 391 21.18 2.68 -0.29
C SER A 391 22.06 2.97 0.92
N LYS A 392 21.46 3.44 2.03
CA LYS A 392 22.17 3.62 3.30
C LYS A 392 22.73 2.29 3.82
N LYS A 393 21.89 1.24 3.91
CA LYS A 393 22.31 -0.10 4.35
C LYS A 393 23.40 -0.70 3.47
N TYR A 394 23.33 -0.50 2.15
CA TYR A 394 24.39 -0.94 1.24
C TYR A 394 25.73 -0.27 1.54
N ILE A 395 25.74 1.04 1.84
CA ILE A 395 26.96 1.75 2.25
C ILE A 395 27.45 1.25 3.63
N GLU A 396 26.53 1.00 4.57
CA GLU A 396 26.87 0.45 5.88
C GLU A 396 27.55 -0.92 5.83
N SER A 397 27.25 -1.73 4.79
CA SER A 397 27.90 -3.02 4.53
C SER A 397 29.37 -2.92 4.08
N GLY A 398 29.89 -1.70 3.88
CA GLY A 398 31.28 -1.44 3.51
C GLY A 398 31.46 -0.90 2.09
N ALA A 399 30.39 -0.80 1.30
CA ALA A 399 30.44 -0.16 -0.01
C ALA A 399 30.60 1.37 0.10
N GLU A 400 31.13 2.02 -0.95
CA GLU A 400 31.28 3.49 -1.04
C GLU A 400 31.97 4.15 0.18
N GLY A 401 32.89 3.42 0.82
CA GLY A 401 33.67 3.91 1.96
C GLY A 401 33.13 3.56 3.34
N GLY A 402 32.00 2.86 3.45
CA GLY A 402 31.53 2.31 4.71
C GLY A 402 30.91 3.33 5.68
N ARG A 403 30.60 2.86 6.90
CA ARG A 403 30.05 3.69 7.99
C ARG A 403 30.98 4.86 8.32
N GLY A 404 30.38 6.04 8.51
CA GLY A 404 31.08 7.28 8.87
C GLY A 404 31.66 8.07 7.69
N SER A 405 31.69 7.48 6.49
CA SER A 405 32.11 8.15 5.25
C SER A 405 31.18 9.32 4.87
N GLN A 406 31.62 10.17 3.94
CA GLN A 406 30.77 11.22 3.39
C GLN A 406 29.55 10.63 2.68
N ALA A 407 29.72 9.52 1.94
CA ALA A 407 28.62 8.82 1.30
C ALA A 407 27.59 8.33 2.32
N HIS A 408 28.05 7.76 3.43
CA HIS A 408 27.18 7.32 4.52
C HIS A 408 26.37 8.47 5.11
N LYS A 409 27.00 9.61 5.43
CA LYS A 409 26.28 10.78 5.97
C LYS A 409 25.23 11.31 4.98
N SER A 410 25.54 11.35 3.68
CA SER A 410 24.58 11.75 2.65
C SER A 410 23.41 10.77 2.52
N ALA A 411 23.69 9.46 2.61
CA ALA A 411 22.67 8.42 2.53
C ALA A 411 21.74 8.42 3.76
N VAL A 412 22.27 8.69 4.96
CA VAL A 412 21.46 8.91 6.17
C VAL A 412 20.50 10.08 5.96
N VAL A 413 20.95 11.20 5.35
CA VAL A 413 20.04 12.31 5.01
C VAL A 413 18.95 11.84 4.04
N GLY A 414 19.31 11.08 3.00
CA GLY A 414 18.32 10.50 2.08
C GLY A 414 17.28 9.62 2.78
N ASP A 415 17.71 8.75 3.68
CA ASP A 415 16.83 7.88 4.45
C ASP A 415 15.90 8.67 5.38
N THR A 416 16.40 9.70 6.07
CA THR A 416 15.56 10.56 6.91
C THR A 416 14.51 11.36 6.12
N VAL A 417 14.78 11.67 4.84
CA VAL A 417 13.77 12.21 3.92
C VAL A 417 12.76 11.11 3.51
N GLY A 418 13.25 9.89 3.33
CA GLY A 418 12.48 8.70 2.96
C GLY A 418 11.57 8.12 4.03
N ASP A 419 11.86 8.32 5.31
CA ASP A 419 11.06 7.80 6.43
C ASP A 419 9.60 8.30 6.41
N PRO A 420 9.31 9.62 6.37
CA PRO A 420 7.93 10.09 6.25
C PRO A 420 7.29 9.68 4.91
N PHE A 421 8.08 9.44 3.86
CA PHE A 421 7.57 8.94 2.58
C PHE A 421 7.08 7.49 2.68
N LYS A 422 7.92 6.57 3.15
CA LYS A 422 7.69 5.11 3.07
C LYS A 422 6.89 4.54 4.24
N ASP A 423 6.84 5.22 5.38
CA ASP A 423 6.22 4.71 6.60
C ASP A 423 5.10 5.62 7.14
N THR A 424 4.86 6.79 6.53
CA THR A 424 3.72 7.65 6.88
C THR A 424 2.86 7.99 5.66
N ALA A 425 3.33 8.84 4.76
CA ALA A 425 2.50 9.38 3.67
C ALA A 425 2.13 8.33 2.62
N GLY A 426 3.13 7.63 2.06
CA GLY A 426 2.93 6.64 0.99
C GLY A 426 1.90 5.57 1.33
N PRO A 427 2.06 4.82 2.44
CA PRO A 427 1.08 3.82 2.86
C PRO A 427 -0.30 4.41 3.20
N SER A 428 -0.35 5.62 3.79
CA SER A 428 -1.61 6.23 4.22
C SER A 428 -2.51 6.66 3.07
N ILE A 429 -1.96 6.92 1.88
CA ILE A 429 -2.76 7.25 0.69
C ILE A 429 -3.74 6.11 0.36
N ASN A 430 -3.33 4.84 0.48
CA ASN A 430 -4.21 3.71 0.20
C ASN A 430 -5.45 3.73 1.10
N THR A 431 -5.23 3.96 2.40
CA THR A 431 -6.32 4.11 3.37
C THR A 431 -7.17 5.34 3.06
N GLN A 432 -6.54 6.47 2.72
CA GLN A 432 -7.24 7.71 2.36
C GLN A 432 -8.16 7.50 1.15
N ILE A 433 -7.71 6.84 0.07
CA ILE A 433 -8.55 6.54 -1.10
C ILE A 433 -9.73 5.66 -0.69
N THR A 434 -9.49 4.65 0.15
CA THR A 434 -10.54 3.73 0.62
C THR A 434 -11.59 4.47 1.45
N VAL A 435 -11.16 5.30 2.41
CA VAL A 435 -12.06 6.12 3.25
C VAL A 435 -12.90 7.05 2.39
N VAL A 436 -12.26 7.76 1.45
CA VAL A 436 -12.94 8.68 0.54
C VAL A 436 -13.98 7.95 -0.31
N SER A 437 -13.65 6.77 -0.83
CA SER A 437 -14.57 5.96 -1.63
C SER A 437 -15.76 5.46 -0.81
N LEU A 438 -15.53 5.01 0.43
CA LEU A 438 -16.58 4.56 1.31
C LEU A 438 -17.51 5.70 1.74
N VAL A 439 -16.95 6.86 2.10
CA VAL A 439 -17.75 8.06 2.41
C VAL A 439 -18.58 8.47 1.21
N ALA A 440 -18.01 8.45 0.01
CA ALA A 440 -18.73 8.75 -1.23
C ALA A 440 -19.93 7.82 -1.44
N SER A 441 -19.75 6.51 -1.30
CA SER A 441 -20.84 5.53 -1.42
C SER A 441 -21.89 5.67 -0.33
N LEU A 442 -21.49 5.84 0.93
CA LEU A 442 -22.42 5.96 2.07
C LEU A 442 -23.31 7.21 1.97
N VAL A 443 -22.81 8.28 1.36
CA VAL A 443 -23.51 9.57 1.23
C VAL A 443 -24.14 9.72 -0.17
N SER A 444 -24.07 8.69 -1.02
CA SER A 444 -24.54 8.73 -2.41
C SER A 444 -26.00 9.19 -2.57
N THR A 445 -26.93 8.68 -1.74
CA THR A 445 -28.33 9.11 -1.73
C THR A 445 -28.49 10.60 -1.42
N LEU A 446 -27.66 11.14 -0.52
CA LEU A 446 -27.67 12.57 -0.20
C LEU A 446 -27.13 13.40 -1.36
N PHE A 447 -26.09 12.93 -2.05
CA PHE A 447 -25.55 13.61 -3.23
C PHE A 447 -26.50 13.57 -4.44
N LEU A 448 -27.35 12.54 -4.54
CA LEU A 448 -28.42 12.50 -5.53
C LEU A 448 -29.54 13.51 -5.25
N THR A 449 -29.81 13.77 -3.96
CA THR A 449 -30.97 14.57 -3.55
C THR A 449 -30.63 16.04 -3.32
N PHE A 450 -29.41 16.33 -2.86
CA PHE A 450 -28.99 17.63 -2.35
C PHE A 450 -27.67 18.11 -2.98
N SER A 451 -27.60 18.22 -4.32
CA SER A 451 -26.48 18.89 -4.99
C SER A 451 -26.87 20.29 -5.48
N VAL A 452 -25.89 21.19 -5.57
CA VAL A 452 -26.08 22.55 -6.12
C VAL A 452 -26.16 22.51 -7.64
N PHE A 453 -25.31 21.71 -8.27
CA PHE A 453 -25.26 21.49 -9.71
C PHE A 453 -25.84 20.14 -10.11
#